data_AF-A0A0B9ATT2-F1
#
_entry.id   AF-A0A0B9ATT2-F1
#
_cell.length_a   1.000
_cell.length_b   1.000
_cell.length_c   1.000
_cell.angle_alpha   90.00
_cell.angle_beta   90.00
_cell.angle_gamma   90.00
#
_symmetry.space_group_name_H-M   'P 1'
#
loop_
_entity.id
_entity.type
_entity.pdbx_description
1 polymer ?
#
loop_
_entity_poly.entity_id
_entity_poly.type
_entity_poly.pdbx_seq_one_letter_code
_entity_poly.pdbx_strand_id
1 'polypeptide(L)'
;MPKIYTDEFKQSALELLDDGMTQKQVCADLGISKSALQAWVRDSRLREHGLEPATEPDESRAQAAALKRIRELERENKILREAAAYLSQANLKLGGNHPK
;
A
#
# COMPACT_ATOMS: atom_id res chain seq x y z
N MET A 1 30.84 -8.29 -0.97
CA MET A 1 30.31 -6.96 -0.63
C MET A 1 28.82 -6.94 -0.97
N PRO A 2 27.94 -6.33 -0.16
CA PRO A 2 26.53 -6.16 -0.50
C PRO A 2 26.41 -5.35 -1.79
N LYS A 3 25.53 -5.76 -2.72
CA LYS A 3 25.26 -4.97 -3.92
C LYS A 3 24.40 -3.78 -3.53
N ILE A 4 24.95 -2.57 -3.70
CA ILE A 4 24.25 -1.32 -3.41
C ILE A 4 23.61 -0.83 -4.70
N TYR A 5 22.32 -0.54 -4.64
CA TYR A 5 21.56 0.03 -5.75
C TYR A 5 21.30 1.51 -5.47
N THR A 6 21.36 2.34 -6.51
CA THR A 6 21.04 3.77 -6.41
C THR A 6 19.55 3.95 -6.18
N ASP A 7 19.14 5.10 -5.63
CA ASP A 7 17.73 5.36 -5.34
C ASP A 7 16.92 5.51 -6.62
N GLU A 8 17.51 6.05 -7.69
CA GLU A 8 16.90 6.13 -9.02
C GLU A 8 16.60 4.73 -9.57
N PHE A 9 17.54 3.79 -9.41
CA PHE A 9 17.33 2.41 -9.86
C PHE A 9 16.21 1.71 -9.08
N LYS A 10 16.16 1.91 -7.76
CA LYS A 10 15.07 1.38 -6.93
C LYS A 10 13.74 1.98 -7.35
N GLN A 11 13.70 3.29 -7.62
CA GLN A 11 12.50 3.99 -8.03
C GLN A 11 11.98 3.47 -9.38
N SER A 12 12.85 3.30 -10.38
CA SER A 12 12.45 2.69 -11.66
C SER A 12 11.91 1.26 -11.48
N ALA A 13 12.45 0.47 -10.55
CA ALA A 13 11.91 -0.85 -10.27
C ALA A 13 10.50 -0.81 -9.65
N LEU A 14 10.20 0.23 -8.84
CA LEU A 14 8.87 0.45 -8.28
C LEU A 14 7.88 0.95 -9.34
N GLU A 15 8.29 1.86 -10.21
CA GLU A 15 7.48 2.36 -11.33
C GLU A 15 7.00 1.23 -12.25
N LEU A 16 7.87 0.25 -12.55
CA LEU A 16 7.47 -0.94 -13.32
C LEU A 16 6.38 -1.77 -12.64
N LEU A 17 6.35 -1.82 -11.31
CA LEU A 17 5.28 -2.48 -10.57
C LEU A 17 3.98 -1.69 -10.65
N ASP A 18 4.06 -0.36 -10.59
CA ASP A 18 2.92 0.54 -10.72
C ASP A 18 2.32 0.49 -12.14
N ASP A 19 3.16 0.29 -13.16
CA ASP A 19 2.76 0.00 -14.55
C ASP A 19 2.12 -1.39 -14.73
N GLY A 20 2.03 -2.19 -13.66
CA GLY A 20 1.32 -3.46 -13.62
C GLY A 20 2.19 -4.69 -13.85
N MET A 21 3.52 -4.55 -13.92
CA MET A 21 4.39 -5.73 -14.00
C MET A 21 4.38 -6.52 -12.69
N THR A 22 4.51 -7.85 -12.80
CA THR A 22 4.60 -8.69 -11.60
C THR A 22 5.99 -8.57 -10.97
N GLN A 23 6.09 -8.74 -9.65
CA GLN A 23 7.39 -8.80 -8.96
C GLN A 23 8.34 -9.84 -9.57
N LYS A 24 7.80 -10.97 -10.05
CA LYS A 24 8.59 -12.01 -10.69
C LYS A 24 9.23 -11.51 -12.00
N GLN A 25 8.44 -10.81 -12.81
CA GLN A 25 8.89 -10.22 -14.08
C GLN A 25 9.98 -9.16 -13.82
N VAL A 26 9.71 -8.21 -12.92
CA VAL A 26 10.67 -7.14 -12.57
C VAL A 26 11.98 -7.71 -12.02
N CYS A 27 11.92 -8.72 -11.14
CA CYS A 27 13.13 -9.37 -10.63
C CYS A 27 13.95 -10.05 -11.73
N ALA A 28 13.30 -10.72 -12.67
CA ALA A 28 13.97 -11.38 -13.78
C ALA A 28 14.61 -10.36 -14.74
N ASP A 29 13.85 -9.34 -15.13
CA ASP A 29 14.27 -8.35 -16.13
C ASP A 29 15.40 -7.44 -15.59
N LEU A 30 15.35 -7.08 -14.30
CA LEU A 30 16.37 -6.23 -13.66
C LEU A 30 17.52 -7.02 -13.01
N GLY A 31 17.44 -8.36 -12.98
CA GLY A 31 18.45 -9.21 -12.35
C GLY A 31 18.61 -8.94 -10.84
N ILE A 32 17.50 -8.69 -10.14
CA ILE A 32 17.48 -8.42 -8.69
C ILE A 32 16.81 -9.54 -7.91
N SER A 33 17.21 -9.70 -6.64
CA SER A 33 16.56 -10.66 -5.76
C SER A 33 15.16 -10.19 -5.36
N LYS A 34 14.22 -11.13 -5.23
CA LYS A 34 12.87 -10.88 -4.72
C LYS A 34 12.85 -10.18 -3.36
N SER A 35 13.74 -10.56 -2.45
CA SER A 35 13.84 -9.95 -1.11
C SER A 35 14.22 -8.47 -1.17
N ALA A 36 15.14 -8.08 -2.06
CA ALA A 36 15.50 -6.68 -2.28
C ALA A 36 14.30 -5.87 -2.79
N LEU A 37 13.59 -6.37 -3.81
CA LEU A 37 12.41 -5.70 -4.35
C LEU A 37 11.31 -5.59 -3.28
N GLN A 38 11.09 -6.62 -2.48
CA GLN A 38 10.13 -6.60 -1.37
C GLN A 38 10.48 -5.55 -0.31
N ALA A 39 11.76 -5.40 0.02
CA ALA A 39 12.21 -4.35 0.93
C ALA A 39 11.90 -2.96 0.37
N TRP A 40 12.19 -2.71 -0.90
CA TRP A 40 11.91 -1.40 -1.53
C TRP A 40 10.42 -1.09 -1.59
N VAL A 41 9.57 -2.08 -1.90
CA VAL A 41 8.11 -1.91 -1.88
C VAL A 41 7.62 -1.57 -0.47
N ARG A 42 8.16 -2.22 0.56
CA ARG A 42 7.80 -1.91 1.95
C ARG A 42 8.26 -0.49 2.32
N ASP A 43 9.48 -0.14 1.99
CA ASP A 43 10.08 1.15 2.33
C ASP A 43 9.35 2.31 1.62
N SER A 44 8.95 2.11 0.36
CA SER A 44 8.08 3.03 -0.38
C SER A 44 6.74 3.23 0.32
N ARG A 45 6.06 2.16 0.75
CA ARG A 45 4.80 2.26 1.53
C ARG A 45 4.97 2.98 2.85
N LEU A 46 6.09 2.80 3.55
CA LEU A 46 6.37 3.57 4.77
C LEU A 46 6.42 5.06 4.46
N ARG A 47 7.14 5.45 3.39
CA ARG A 47 7.25 6.85 2.96
C ARG A 47 5.92 7.45 2.53
N GLU A 48 5.04 6.69 1.88
CA GLU A 48 3.66 7.10 1.58
C GLU A 48 2.87 7.48 2.85
N HIS A 49 3.18 6.84 3.97
CA HIS A 49 2.61 7.14 5.29
C HIS A 49 3.45 8.13 6.11
N GLY A 50 4.45 8.78 5.51
CA GLY A 50 5.34 9.74 6.20
C GLY A 50 6.29 9.11 7.22
N LEU A 51 6.57 7.81 7.08
CA LEU A 51 7.47 7.06 7.96
C LEU A 51 8.79 6.77 7.25
N GLU A 52 9.90 6.95 7.96
CA GLU A 52 11.21 6.55 7.46
C GLU A 52 11.49 5.07 7.73
N PRO A 53 12.05 4.32 6.76
CA PRO A 53 12.42 2.92 6.96
C PRO A 53 13.44 2.75 8.09
N ALA A 54 13.15 1.86 9.04
CA ALA A 54 14.06 1.57 10.13
C ALA A 54 15.26 0.76 9.66
N THR A 55 16.44 1.10 10.19
CA THR A 55 17.69 0.37 9.97
C THR A 55 17.82 -0.84 10.88
N GLU A 56 17.22 -0.79 12.07
CA GLU A 56 17.28 -1.88 13.04
C GLU A 56 16.29 -3.00 12.70
N PRO A 57 16.69 -4.28 12.72
CA PRO A 57 15.84 -5.40 12.31
C PRO A 57 14.53 -5.50 13.08
N ASP A 58 14.53 -5.17 14.37
CA ASP A 58 13.38 -5.30 15.26
C ASP A 58 12.34 -4.22 14.97
N GLU A 59 12.81 -2.98 14.81
CA GLU A 59 11.99 -1.85 14.37
C GLU A 59 11.43 -2.09 12.97
N SER A 60 12.24 -2.64 12.06
CA SER A 60 11.83 -2.98 10.70
C SER A 60 10.69 -4.02 10.68
N ARG A 61 10.71 -4.99 11.60
CA ARG A 61 9.61 -5.95 11.79
C ARG A 61 8.37 -5.28 12.37
N ALA A 62 8.53 -4.37 13.33
CA ALA A 62 7.42 -3.60 13.89
C ALA A 62 6.75 -2.72 12.82
N GLN A 63 7.54 -2.05 11.97
CA GLN A 63 7.04 -1.26 10.85
C GLN A 63 6.26 -2.11 9.84
N ALA A 64 6.75 -3.31 9.51
CA ALA A 64 6.02 -4.22 8.64
C ALA A 64 4.67 -4.66 9.24
N ALA A 65 4.62 -4.92 10.55
CA ALA A 65 3.38 -5.24 11.25
C ALA A 65 2.41 -4.03 11.29
N ALA A 66 2.93 -2.82 11.49
CA ALA A 66 2.15 -1.59 11.46
C ALA A 66 1.51 -1.35 10.09
N LEU A 67 2.27 -1.50 9.00
CA LEU A 67 1.74 -1.40 7.63
C LEU A 67 0.61 -2.41 7.36
N LYS A 68 0.76 -3.65 7.85
CA LYS A 68 -0.29 -4.65 7.74
C LYS A 68 -1.56 -4.18 8.45
N ARG A 69 -1.44 -3.65 9.68
CA ARG A 69 -2.57 -3.16 10.46
C ARG A 69 -3.24 -1.95 9.81
N ILE A 70 -2.46 -1.01 9.27
CA ILE A 70 -2.98 0.15 8.54
C ILE A 70 -3.84 -0.33 7.36
N ARG A 71 -3.33 -1.26 6.55
CA ARG A 71 -4.07 -1.79 5.39
C ARG A 71 -5.37 -2.52 5.77
N GLU A 72 -5.40 -3.16 6.93
CA GLU A 72 -6.63 -3.78 7.47
C GLU A 72 -7.65 -2.71 7.85
N LEU A 73 -7.21 -1.71 8.63
CA LEU A 73 -8.04 -0.60 9.06
C LEU A 73 -8.59 0.22 7.89
N GLU A 74 -7.79 0.49 6.86
CA GLU A 74 -8.23 1.20 5.66
C GLU A 74 -9.33 0.44 4.91
N ARG A 75 -9.22 -0.89 4.83
CA ARG A 75 -10.26 -1.74 4.22
C ARG A 75 -11.56 -1.71 5.04
N GLU A 76 -11.45 -1.88 6.35
CA GLU A 76 -12.59 -1.79 7.26
C GLU A 76 -13.25 -0.40 7.15
N ASN A 77 -12.46 0.66 7.13
CA ASN A 77 -12.96 2.03 7.02
C ASN A 77 -13.67 2.27 5.67
N LYS A 78 -13.13 1.74 4.57
CA LYS A 78 -13.78 1.80 3.26
C LYS A 78 -15.16 1.14 3.29
N ILE A 79 -15.26 -0.08 3.83
CA ILE A 79 -16.54 -0.80 3.96
C ILE A 79 -17.54 0.00 4.81
N LEU A 80 -17.08 0.53 5.96
CA LEU A 80 -17.92 1.33 6.83
C LEU A 80 -18.45 2.60 6.15
N ARG A 81 -17.60 3.30 5.38
CA ARG A 81 -17.99 4.48 4.61
C ARG A 81 -19.01 4.14 3.52
N GLU A 82 -18.82 3.04 2.81
CA GLU A 82 -19.77 2.56 1.79
C GLU A 82 -21.13 2.21 2.41
N ALA A 83 -21.14 1.51 3.56
CA ALA A 83 -22.36 1.19 4.29
C ALA A 83 -23.10 2.45 4.78
N ALA A 84 -22.37 3.43 5.32
CA ALA A 84 -22.94 4.70 5.75
C ALA A 84 -23.53 5.50 4.57
N ALA A 85 -22.85 5.52 3.43
CA ALA A 85 -23.36 6.16 2.21
C ALA A 85 -24.63 5.48 1.70
N TYR A 86 -24.69 4.15 1.73
CA TYR A 86 -25.87 3.39 1.34
C TYR A 86 -27.07 3.68 2.26
N LEU A 87 -26.87 3.69 3.58
CA LEU A 87 -27.93 4.01 4.55
C LEU A 87 -28.43 5.45 4.38
N SER A 88 -27.53 6.41 4.19
CA SER A 88 -27.89 7.82 3.94
C SER A 88 -28.77 7.96 2.68
N GLN A 89 -28.39 7.28 1.59
CA GLN A 89 -29.19 7.25 0.36
C GLN A 89 -30.56 6.58 0.56
N ALA A 90 -30.64 5.50 1.34
CA ALA A 90 -31.90 4.84 1.66
C ALA A 90 -32.84 5.77 2.46
N ASN A 91 -32.30 6.50 3.43
CA ASN A 91 -33.07 7.47 4.21
C ASN A 91 -33.58 8.64 3.35
N LEU A 92 -32.78 9.13 2.41
CA LEU A 92 -33.20 10.16 1.45
C LEU A 92 -34.33 9.67 0.51
N LYS A 93 -34.29 8.41 0.07
CA LYS A 93 -35.35 7.82 -0.75
C LYS A 93 -36.66 7.62 0.00
N LEU A 94 -36.61 7.34 1.30
CA LEU A 94 -37.80 7.15 2.14
C LEU A 94 -38.41 8.48 2.62
N GLY A 95 -37.60 9.53 2.81
CA GLY A 95 -38.07 10.87 3.20
C GLY A 95 -38.60 11.73 2.04
N GLY A 96 -38.44 11.30 0.79
CA GLY A 96 -38.78 12.06 -0.42
C GLY A 96 -40.19 11.87 -0.96
N ASN A 97 -41.06 11.07 -0.32
CA ASN A 97 -42.42 10.81 -0.80
C ASN A 97 -43.47 11.36 0.17
N HIS A 98 -43.78 12.65 0.04
CA HIS A 98 -45.04 13.24 0.49
C HIS A 98 -45.68 14.00 -0.67
N PRO A 99 -46.54 13.36 -1.48
CA PRO A 99 -47.45 14.07 -2.34
C PRO A 99 -48.66 14.55 -1.54
N LYS A 100 -48.80 15.88 -1.48
CA LYS A 100 -49.94 16.75 -1.13
C LYS A 100 -50.83 16.37 0.05
#